data_AF-A0A522E2N8-F1
#
_entry.id   AF-A0A522E2N8-F1
#
_cell.length_a   1.000
_cell.length_b   1.000
_cell.length_c   1.000
_cell.angle_alpha   90.00
_cell.angle_beta   90.00
_cell.angle_gamma   90.00
#
_symmetry.space_group_name_H-M   'P 1'
#
loop_
_entity.id
_entity.type
_entity.pdbx_description
1 polymer ?
#
loop_
_entity_poly.entity_id
_entity_poly.type
_entity_poly.pdbx_seq_one_letter_code
_entity_poly.pdbx_strand_id
1 'polypeptide(L)' 'FVSVYLKREGQTVYQALLRKGVIVRPVANYEMPHHLRISIGTPAENERFLQALGDTLADV' A
#
# COMPACT_ATOMS: atom_id res chain seq x y z
N PHE A 1 -6.96 2.18 -10.91
CA PHE A 1 -5.92 2.16 -9.85
C PHE A 1 -5.69 3.59 -9.38
N VAL A 2 -5.14 3.77 -8.19
CA VAL A 2 -4.71 5.07 -7.65
C VAL A 2 -3.23 5.01 -7.28
N SER A 3 -2.51 6.12 -7.45
CA SER A 3 -1.16 6.30 -6.92
C SER A 3 -1.26 7.13 -5.65
N VAL A 4 -0.69 6.64 -4.56
CA VAL A 4 -0.79 7.29 -3.25
C VAL A 4 0.60 7.57 -2.71
N TYR A 5 0.87 8.84 -2.39
CA TYR A 5 2.06 9.26 -1.67
C TYR A 5 1.88 8.96 -0.18
N LEU A 6 2.77 8.16 0.41
CA LEU A 6 2.63 7.65 1.78
C LEU A 6 3.44 8.44 2.81
N LYS A 7 4.23 9.44 2.38
CA LYS A 7 5.19 10.16 3.25
C LYS A 7 6.22 9.25 3.95
N ARG A 8 6.38 8.01 3.47
CA ARG A 8 7.24 6.95 4.00
C ARG A 8 7.76 6.11 2.83
N GLU A 9 8.79 5.30 3.06
CA GLU A 9 9.31 4.36 2.06
C GLU A 9 8.22 3.37 1.60
N GLY A 10 7.87 3.44 0.32
CA GLY A 10 6.80 2.64 -0.27
C GLY A 10 7.13 1.15 -0.20
N GLN A 11 8.40 0.78 -0.37
CA GLN A 11 8.85 -0.60 -0.24
C GLN A 11 8.60 -1.16 1.17
N THR A 12 8.81 -0.37 2.22
CA THR A 12 8.58 -0.77 3.61
C THR A 12 7.10 -1.05 3.86
N VAL A 13 6.22 -0.14 3.42
CA VAL A 13 4.76 -0.30 3.55
C VAL A 13 4.27 -1.49 2.72
N TYR A 14 4.78 -1.66 1.50
CA TYR A 14 4.48 -2.83 0.67
C TYR A 14 4.81 -4.15 1.36
N GLN A 15 5.99 -4.29 1.96
CA GLN A 15 6.40 -5.51 2.66
C GLN A 15 5.50 -5.80 3.87
N ALA A 16 5.10 -4.78 4.61
CA ALA A 16 4.19 -4.94 5.73
C ALA A 16 2.78 -5.36 5.29
N LEU A 17 2.24 -4.77 4.22
CA LEU A 17 0.96 -5.16 3.63
C LEU A 17 1.00 -6.59 3.05
N LEU A 18 2.10 -6.96 2.40
CA LEU A 18 2.30 -8.30 1.86
C LEU A 18 2.20 -9.38 2.95
N ARG A 19 2.79 -9.14 4.13
CA ARG A 19 2.68 -10.04 5.29
C ARG A 19 1.24 -10.18 5.81
N LYS A 20 0.37 -9.19 5.55
CA LYS A 20 -1.06 -9.20 5.90
C LYS A 20 -1.95 -9.79 4.80
N GLY A 21 -1.35 -10.32 3.72
CA GLY A 21 -2.05 -10.90 2.57
C GLY A 21 -2.58 -9.85 1.58
N VAL A 22 -2.11 -8.60 1.67
CA VAL A 22 -2.57 -7.49 0.84
C VAL A 22 -1.46 -7.11 -0.13
N ILE A 23 -1.66 -7.39 -1.42
CA ILE A 23 -0.65 -7.16 -2.47
C ILE A 23 -0.92 -5.83 -3.15
N VAL A 24 0.06 -4.93 -3.08
CA VAL A 24 0.10 -3.64 -3.78
C VAL A 24 1.40 -3.51 -4.57
N ARG A 25 1.52 -2.51 -5.45
CA ARG A 25 2.72 -2.37 -6.29
C ARG A 25 3.53 -1.14 -5.90
N PRO A 26 4.76 -1.29 -5.39
CA PRO A 26 5.68 -0.16 -5.28
C PRO A 26 6.08 0.34 -6.67
N VAL A 27 6.21 1.66 -6.81
CA VAL A 27 6.51 2.34 -8.07
C VAL A 27 7.80 3.18 -8.00
N ALA A 28 8.73 2.76 -7.15
CA ALA A 28 10.03 3.40 -6.98
C ALA A 28 10.83 3.50 -8.28
N ASN A 29 10.60 2.59 -9.23
CA ASN A 29 11.22 2.60 -10.56
C ASN A 29 10.82 3.79 -11.45
N TYR A 30 9.80 4.58 -11.04
CA TYR A 30 9.40 5.82 -11.69
C TYR A 30 9.85 7.06 -10.91
N GLU A 31 10.95 6.96 -10.16
CA GLU A 31 11.45 8.03 -9.27
C GLU A 31 10.45 8.42 -8.16
N MET A 32 9.55 7.50 -7.81
CA MET A 32 8.50 7.69 -6.80
C MET A 32 8.66 6.69 -5.63
N PRO A 33 9.76 6.76 -4.85
CA PRO A 33 10.10 5.77 -3.82
C PRO A 33 9.06 5.71 -2.68
N HIS A 34 8.33 6.80 -2.45
CA HIS A 34 7.34 6.93 -1.38
C HIS A 34 5.91 6.70 -1.85
N HIS A 35 5.72 6.17 -3.07
CA HIS A 35 4.40 5.91 -3.62
C HIS A 35 4.13 4.42 -3.76
N LEU A 36 2.84 4.08 -3.59
CA LEU A 36 2.29 2.78 -3.97
C LEU A 36 1.19 2.97 -5.01
N ARG A 37 1.17 2.08 -6.00
CA ARG A 37 0.05 1.92 -6.94
C ARG A 37 -0.90 0.86 -6.39
N ILE A 38 -2.12 1.28 -6.10
CA ILE A 38 -3.16 0.45 -5.51
C ILE A 38 -4.26 0.22 -6.56
N SER A 39 -4.56 -1.04 -6.86
CA SER A 39 -5.70 -1.39 -7.71
C SER A 39 -7.00 -1.11 -6.97
N ILE A 40 -8.04 -0.67 -7.68
CA ILE A 40 -9.37 -0.48 -7.09
C ILE A 40 -10.07 -1.83 -7.20
N GLY A 41 -10.34 -2.47 -6.07
CA GLY A 41 -11.04 -3.75 -5.99
C GLY A 41 -12.54 -3.59 -5.77
N THR A 42 -13.19 -4.69 -5.44
CA THR A 42 -14.56 -4.72 -4.91
C THR A 42 -14.67 -3.99 -3.56
N PRO A 43 -15.88 -3.61 -3.12
CA PRO A 43 -16.05 -2.94 -1.82
C PRO A 43 -15.44 -3.72 -0.64
N ALA A 44 -15.63 -5.04 -0.58
CA ALA A 44 -15.08 -5.88 0.48
C ALA A 44 -13.55 -5.94 0.45
N GLU A 45 -12.93 -6.01 -0.74
CA GLU A 45 -11.47 -5.94 -0.87
C GLU A 45 -10.92 -4.58 -0.46
N ASN A 46 -11.63 -3.49 -0.79
CA ASN A 46 -11.24 -2.14 -0.42
C ASN A 46 -11.33 -1.94 1.10
N GLU A 47 -12.37 -2.46 1.77
CA GLU A 47 -12.48 -2.43 3.24
C GLU A 47 -11.32 -3.20 3.89
N ARG A 48 -11.03 -4.42 3.41
CA ARG A 48 -9.91 -5.23 3.91
C ARG A 48 -8.57 -4.52 3.71
N PHE A 49 -8.37 -3.89 2.55
CA PHE A 49 -7.19 -3.09 2.24
C PHE A 49 -7.05 -1.90 3.20
N LEU A 50 -8.12 -1.12 3.40
CA LEU A 50 -8.11 0.07 4.26
C LEU A 50 -7.79 -0.28 5.72
N GLN A 51 -8.34 -1.38 6.24
CA GLN A 51 -8.00 -1.89 7.57
C GLN A 51 -6.50 -2.25 7.66
N ALA A 52 -6.01 -3.07 6.73
CA ALA A 52 -4.62 -3.49 6.73
C ALA A 52 -3.64 -2.33 6.55
N LEU A 53 -4.01 -1.32 5.75
CA LEU A 53 -3.24 -0.09 5.56
C LEU A 53 -3.22 0.74 6.85
N GLY A 54 -4.37 0.93 7.51
CA GLY A 54 -4.45 1.65 8.78
C GLY A 54 -3.54 1.04 9.84
N ASP A 55 -3.63 -0.26 10.05
CA ASP A 55 -2.77 -0.99 10.99
C ASP A 55 -1.29 -0.86 10.60
N THR A 56 -0.97 -1.02 9.31
CA THR A 56 0.41 -0.91 8.84
C THR A 56 0.97 0.48 9.10
N LEU A 57 0.21 1.54 8.82
CA LEU A 57 0.67 2.91 9.03
C LEU A 57 0.81 3.30 10.51
N ALA A 58 0.23 2.55 11.44
CA ALA A 58 0.51 2.72 12.86
C ALA A 58 1.88 2.14 13.27
N ASP A 59 2.35 1.10 12.57
CA ASP A 59 3.51 0.29 12.97
C ASP A 59 4.84 0.66 12.28
N VAL A 60 4.82 1.28 11.10
CA VAL A 60 6.03 1.62 10.29
C VAL A 60 6.36 3.10 10.22
#